data_AF-A0A8J8G3T4-F1
#
_entry.id   AF-A0A8J8G3T4-F1
#
_cell.length_a   1.000
_cell.length_b   1.000
_cell.length_c   1.000
_cell.angle_alpha   90.00
_cell.angle_beta   90.00
_cell.angle_gamma   90.00
#
_symmetry.space_group_name_H-M   'P 1'
#
loop_
_entity.id
_entity.type
_entity.pdbx_description
1 polymer ?
#
loop_
_entity_poly.entity_id
_entity_poly.type
_entity_poly.pdbx_seq_one_letter_code
_entity_poly.pdbx_strand_id
1 'polypeptide(L)' 'MKFYLSSKIHKATVTQSNLEYIGSITIDKALCDQVNLEEGEKVLVVSNTTGARLETYVILGEENSGII' A
#
# COMPACT_ATOMS: atom_id res chain seq x y z
N MET A 1 3.16 23.43 -12.09
CA MET A 1 3.79 22.18 -11.57
C MET A 1 2.97 21.00 -12.06
N LYS A 2 3.59 19.94 -12.59
CA LYS A 2 2.90 18.70 -13.01
C LYS A 2 3.17 17.62 -11.98
N PHE A 3 2.18 16.77 -11.70
CA PHE A 3 2.32 15.60 -10.85
C PHE A 3 2.29 14.35 -11.73
N TYR A 4 3.21 13.42 -11.47
CA TYR A 4 3.29 12.13 -12.14
C TYR A 4 3.19 11.02 -11.09
N LEU A 5 2.75 9.84 -11.51
CA LEU A 5 2.75 8.66 -10.66
C LEU A 5 4.18 8.17 -10.49
N SER A 6 4.64 8.06 -9.23
CA SER A 6 5.97 7.52 -8.91
C SER A 6 6.01 6.00 -9.11
N SER A 7 5.11 5.28 -8.44
CA SER A 7 5.10 3.83 -8.36
C SER A 7 3.68 3.28 -8.25
N LYS A 8 3.51 1.96 -8.50
CA LYS A 8 2.22 1.28 -8.39
C LYS A 8 2.37 -0.22 -8.18
N ILE A 9 1.67 -0.74 -7.18
CA ILE A 9 1.37 -2.17 -7.05
C ILE A 9 -0.01 -2.42 -7.69
N HIS A 10 -0.06 -3.23 -8.76
CA HIS A 10 -1.28 -3.42 -9.53
C HIS A 10 -2.01 -4.73 -9.17
N LYS A 11 -3.30 -4.63 -8.82
CA LYS A 11 -4.18 -5.77 -8.50
C LYS A 11 -3.65 -6.67 -7.38
N ALA A 12 -3.02 -6.06 -6.38
CA ALA A 12 -2.78 -6.70 -5.09
C ALA A 12 -4.10 -7.23 -4.48
N THR A 13 -3.99 -8.30 -3.70
CA THR A 13 -5.09 -8.87 -2.93
C THR A 13 -4.91 -8.48 -1.47
N VAL A 14 -5.94 -7.89 -0.87
CA VAL A 14 -5.93 -7.57 0.57
C VAL A 14 -5.87 -8.88 1.34
N THR A 15 -4.85 -9.03 2.18
CA THR A 15 -4.59 -10.21 2.99
C THR A 15 -5.19 -10.09 4.38
N GLN A 16 -5.27 -8.86 4.92
CA GLN A 16 -5.83 -8.58 6.23
C GLN A 16 -6.50 -7.21 6.27
N SER A 17 -7.54 -7.06 7.10
CA SER A 17 -8.16 -5.76 7.40
C SER A 17 -8.57 -5.72 8.87
N ASN A 18 -8.22 -4.64 9.57
CA ASN A 18 -8.60 -4.42 10.97
C ASN A 18 -9.22 -3.02 11.13
N LEU A 19 -10.46 -2.95 11.63
CA LEU A 19 -11.20 -1.70 11.82
C LEU A 19 -10.59 -0.83 12.93
N GLU A 20 -9.99 -1.43 13.94
CA GLU A 20 -9.34 -0.74 15.05
C GLU A 20 -7.92 -0.27 14.71
N TYR A 21 -7.39 -0.73 13.57
CA TYR A 21 -6.05 -0.36 13.11
C TYR A 21 -6.09 1.00 12.40
N ILE A 22 -5.26 1.93 12.88
CA ILE A 22 -5.35 3.33 12.47
C ILE A 22 -4.41 3.61 11.31
N GLY A 23 -5.01 3.91 10.17
CA GLY A 23 -4.53 4.96 9.28
C GLY A 23 -3.28 4.69 8.47
N SER A 24 -2.81 3.44 8.38
CA SER A 24 -1.72 2.99 7.50
C SER A 24 -2.12 1.75 6.69
N ILE A 25 -1.28 1.37 5.74
CA ILE A 25 -1.33 0.07 5.05
C ILE A 25 0.00 -0.65 5.24
N THR A 26 -0.04 -1.89 5.71
CA THR A 26 1.15 -2.73 5.85
C THR A 26 1.40 -3.45 4.53
N ILE A 27 2.58 -3.31 3.95
CA ILE A 27 2.94 -3.94 2.67
C ILE A 27 4.25 -4.70 2.84
N ASP A 28 4.31 -5.92 2.31
CA ASP A 28 5.53 -6.71 2.20
C ASP A 28 6.71 -5.86 1.70
N LYS A 29 7.77 -5.82 2.49
CA LYS A 29 8.98 -5.07 2.19
C LYS A 29 9.58 -5.42 0.81
N ALA A 30 9.57 -6.69 0.41
CA ALA A 30 10.09 -7.11 -0.88
C ALA A 30 9.28 -6.55 -2.06
N LEU A 31 7.98 -6.29 -1.87
CA LEU A 31 7.15 -5.60 -2.88
C LEU A 31 7.44 -4.11 -2.91
N CYS A 32 7.58 -3.47 -1.74
CA CYS A 32 7.95 -2.06 -1.63
C CYS A 32 9.28 -1.76 -2.31
N ASP A 33 10.31 -2.59 -2.07
CA ASP A 33 11.64 -2.46 -2.66
C ASP A 33 11.60 -2.55 -4.20
N GLN A 34 10.74 -3.42 -4.76
CA GLN A 34 10.58 -3.58 -6.22
C GLN A 34 9.99 -2.34 -6.90
N VAL A 35 9.18 -1.55 -6.19
CA VAL A 35 8.53 -0.37 -6.74
C VAL A 35 9.04 0.93 -6.12
N ASN A 36 10.12 0.87 -5.33
CA ASN A 36 10.74 2.00 -4.65
C ASN A 36 9.74 2.79 -3.80
N LEU A 37 8.95 2.09 -2.97
CA LEU A 37 8.11 2.68 -1.92
C LEU A 37 8.85 2.62 -0.57
N GLU A 38 8.82 3.72 0.17
CA GLU A 38 9.47 3.81 1.48
C GLU A 38 8.47 3.80 2.66
N GLU A 39 8.96 3.43 3.84
CA GLU A 39 8.15 3.52 5.07
C GLU A 39 7.72 4.96 5.35
N GLY A 40 6.43 5.16 5.65
CA GLY A 40 5.85 6.49 5.85
C GLY A 40 5.49 7.23 4.57
N GLU A 41 5.78 6.69 3.38
CA GLU A 41 5.42 7.32 2.11
C GLU A 41 3.90 7.38 1.92
N LYS A 42 3.38 8.54 1.49
CA LYS A 42 1.95 8.73 1.20
C LYS A 42 1.56 7.93 -0.05
N VAL A 43 0.53 7.10 0.08
CA VAL A 43 0.00 6.27 -1.01
C VAL A 43 -1.50 6.49 -1.24
N LEU A 44 -1.92 6.20 -2.47
CA LEU A 44 -3.31 6.14 -2.88
C LEU A 44 -3.73 4.67 -3.01
N VAL A 45 -4.73 4.25 -2.23
CA VAL A 45 -5.28 2.90 -2.27
C VAL A 45 -6.65 2.95 -2.97
N VAL A 46 -6.82 2.07 -3.96
CA VAL A 46 -8.07 1.97 -4.73
C VAL A 46 -8.58 0.53 -4.65
N SER A 47 -9.77 0.37 -4.09
CA SER A 47 -10.46 -0.93 -4.05
C SER A 47 -11.12 -1.20 -5.39
N ASN A 48 -10.72 -2.28 -6.07
CA ASN A 48 -11.38 -2.74 -7.29
C ASN A 48 -12.76 -3.35 -7.02
N THR A 49 -13.02 -3.80 -5.78
CA THR A 49 -14.29 -4.46 -5.40
C THR A 49 -15.38 -3.45 -5.08
N THR A 50 -15.04 -2.38 -4.36
CA THR A 50 -16.01 -1.40 -3.84
C THR A 50 -15.89 -0.03 -4.49
N GLY A 51 -14.81 0.24 -5.23
CA GLY A 51 -14.50 1.57 -5.77
C GLY A 51 -14.02 2.58 -4.73
N ALA A 52 -13.89 2.19 -3.45
CA ALA A 52 -13.39 3.04 -2.39
C ALA A 52 -11.97 3.54 -2.69
N ARG A 53 -11.70 4.80 -2.33
CA ARG A 53 -10.41 5.46 -2.53
C ARG A 53 -9.94 6.03 -1.20
N LEU A 54 -8.72 5.71 -0.81
CA LEU A 54 -8.13 6.10 0.46
C LEU A 54 -6.76 6.71 0.21
N GLU A 55 -6.42 7.69 1.04
CA GLU A 55 -5.06 8.22 1.16
C GLU A 55 -4.52 7.85 2.53
N THR A 56 -3.34 7.25 2.55
CA THR A 56 -2.71 6.74 3.77
C THR A 56 -1.19 6.68 3.58
N TYR A 57 -0.47 6.04 4.48
CA TYR A 57 0.97 5.84 4.40
C TYR A 57 1.36 4.37 4.58
N VAL A 58 2.54 4.01 4.08
CA VAL A 58 3.07 2.64 4.12
C VAL A 58 3.72 2.35 5.48
N ILE A 59 3.47 1.16 6.01
CA ILE A 59 4.30 0.52 7.05
C ILE A 59 4.89 -0.75 6.44
N LEU A 60 6.18 -1.02 6.68
CA LEU A 60 6.81 -2.20 6.11
C LEU A 60 6.41 -3.45 6.89
N GLY A 61 5.90 -4.44 6.15
CA GLY A 61 5.65 -5.78 6.66
C GLY A 61 6.89 -6.67 6.61
N GLU A 62 6.73 -7.92 7.07
CA GLU A 62 7.77 -8.94 6.95
C GLU A 62 8.09 -9.22 5.47
N GLU A 63 9.38 -9.33 5.17
CA GLU A 63 9.89 -9.53 3.80
C GLU A 63 9.47 -10.90 3.24
N ASN A 64 8.92 -10.92 2.02
CA ASN A 64 8.37 -12.09 1.34
C ASN A 64 7.14 -12.74 2.02
N SER A 65 6.50 -12.05 2.96
CA SER A 65 5.26 -12.52 3.60
C SER A 65 4.03 -12.44 2.68
N GLY A 66 4.08 -11.60 1.63
CA GLY A 66 2.94 -11.27 0.79
C GLY A 66 1.86 -10.44 1.49
N ILE A 67 2.13 -9.90 2.69
CA ILE A 67 1.16 -9.10 3.45
C ILE A 67 0.82 -7.81 2.71
N ILE A 68 -0.48 -7.54 2.59
CA ILE A 68 -1.11 -6.34 2.02
C ILE A 68 -2.43 -6.06 2.76
#